data_AF-A0A3D8R7Y2-F1
#
_entry.id   AF-A0A3D8R7Y2-F1
#
_cell.length_a   1.000
_cell.length_b   1.000
_cell.length_c   1.000
_cell.angle_alpha   90.00
_cell.angle_beta   90.00
_cell.angle_gamma   90.00
#
_symmetry.space_group_name_H-M   'P 1'
#
loop_
_entity.id
_entity.type
_entity.pdbx_description
1 polymer ?
#
loop_
_entity_poly.entity_id
_entity_poly.type
_entity_poly.pdbx_seq_one_letter_code
_entity_poly.pdbx_strand_id
1 'polypeptide(L)' 'MVINPTYLAQRTRQSVNWADAHRRVLKSYREWLRSVRFPPSSVHEYRRDFSSLRLRR' A
#
# COMPACT_ATOMS: atom_id res chain seq x y z
N MET A 1 23.76 -19.17 18.41
CA MET A 1 23.60 -17.71 18.31
C MET A 1 22.15 -17.42 17.92
N VAL A 2 21.45 -16.54 18.65
CA VAL A 2 20.08 -16.12 18.32
C VAL A 2 20.14 -14.69 17.81
N ILE A 3 19.54 -14.42 16.65
CA ILE A 3 19.46 -13.07 16.07
C ILE A 3 18.05 -12.54 16.30
N ASN A 4 17.94 -11.37 16.92
CA ASN A 4 16.64 -10.76 17.21
C ASN A 4 16.04 -10.11 15.95
N PRO A 5 14.73 -10.27 15.71
CA PRO A 5 14.05 -9.62 14.60
C PRO A 5 14.03 -8.09 14.77
N THR A 6 14.06 -7.37 13.66
CA THR A 6 13.90 -5.91 13.65
C THR A 6 12.44 -5.51 13.82
N TYR A 7 12.19 -4.24 14.13
CA TYR A 7 10.86 -3.70 14.45
C TYR A 7 9.76 -4.05 13.44
N LEU A 8 10.10 -4.09 12.14
CA LEU A 8 9.13 -4.38 11.06
C LEU A 8 9.23 -5.81 10.52
N ALA A 9 10.09 -6.67 11.10
CA ALA A 9 10.27 -8.02 10.60
C ALA A 9 8.99 -8.86 10.77
N GLN A 10 8.63 -9.60 9.73
CA GLN A 10 7.49 -10.52 9.71
C GLN A 10 7.99 -11.91 9.33
N ARG A 11 7.41 -12.97 9.93
CA ARG A 11 7.71 -14.34 9.51
C ARG A 11 7.05 -14.62 8.17
N THR A 12 7.84 -15.10 7.21
CA THR A 12 7.29 -15.58 5.93
C THR A 12 6.41 -16.79 6.17
N ARG A 13 5.17 -16.72 5.70
CA ARG A 13 4.23 -17.85 5.69
C ARG A 13 3.41 -17.87 4.41
N GLN A 14 3.04 -19.07 3.97
CA GLN A 14 2.05 -19.24 2.92
C GLN A 14 0.65 -18.98 3.48
N SER A 15 -0.23 -18.47 2.64
CA SER A 15 -1.63 -18.25 3.01
C SER A 15 -2.36 -19.60 3.04
N VAL A 16 -3.23 -19.79 4.03
CA VAL A 16 -3.96 -21.07 4.19
C VAL A 16 -5.03 -21.27 3.11
N ASN A 17 -5.59 -20.17 2.62
CA ASN A 17 -6.58 -20.14 1.56
C ASN A 17 -6.59 -18.78 0.86
N TRP A 18 -7.47 -18.65 -0.14
CA TRP A 18 -7.63 -17.40 -0.89
C TRP A 18 -8.09 -16.23 -0.02
N ALA A 19 -9.02 -16.46 0.92
CA ALA A 19 -9.54 -15.39 1.77
C ALA A 19 -8.45 -14.80 2.68
N ASP A 20 -7.56 -15.63 3.22
CA ASP A 20 -6.37 -15.18 3.95
C ASP A 20 -5.40 -14.42 3.03
N ALA A 21 -5.15 -14.94 1.82
CA ALA A 21 -4.29 -14.26 0.84
C ALA A 21 -4.81 -12.87 0.49
N HIS A 22 -6.11 -12.74 0.19
CA HIS A 22 -6.73 -11.47 -0.16
C HIS A 22 -6.59 -10.43 0.98
N ARG A 23 -6.87 -10.84 2.22
CA ARG A 23 -6.72 -9.96 3.39
C ARG A 23 -5.27 -9.51 3.58
N ARG A 24 -4.30 -10.42 3.41
CA ARG A 24 -2.87 -10.11 3.54
C ARG A 24 -2.42 -9.09 2.49
N VAL A 25 -2.84 -9.26 1.24
CA VAL A 25 -2.52 -8.32 0.15
C VAL A 25 -3.10 -6.93 0.43
N LEU A 26 -4.38 -6.83 0.79
CA LEU A 26 -5.00 -5.54 1.09
C LEU A 26 -4.37 -4.86 2.31
N LYS A 27 -4.00 -5.63 3.34
CA LYS A 27 -3.30 -5.09 4.53
C LYS A 27 -1.96 -4.47 4.13
N SER A 28 -1.12 -5.23 3.42
CA SER A 28 0.20 -4.76 2.97
C SER A 28 0.08 -3.53 2.07
N TYR A 29 -0.90 -3.50 1.16
CA TYR A 29 -1.15 -2.34 0.31
C TYR A 29 -1.58 -1.10 1.11
N ARG A 30 -2.48 -1.25 2.11
CA ARG A 30 -2.91 -0.12 2.96
C ARG A 30 -1.79 0.38 3.86
N GLU A 31 -0.93 -0.50 4.36
CA GLU A 31 0.25 -0.12 5.12
C GLU A 31 1.23 0.66 4.25
N TRP A 32 1.43 0.22 3.00
CA TRP A 32 2.23 0.97 2.03
C TRP A 32 1.66 2.37 1.78
N LEU A 33 0.35 2.49 1.49
CA LEU A 33 -0.29 3.80 1.28
C LEU A 33 -0.16 4.73 2.49
N ARG A 34 -0.23 4.21 3.72
CA ARG A 34 -0.07 5.02 4.94
C ARG A 34 1.38 5.40 5.22
N SER A 35 2.33 4.58 4.77
CA SER A 35 3.76 4.88 4.88
C SER A 35 4.21 6.00 3.95
N VAL A 36 3.48 6.19 2.84
CA VAL A 36 3.71 7.30 1.93
C VAL A 36 3.17 8.58 2.59
N ARG A 37 4.09 9.46 2.99
CA ARG A 37 3.74 10.81 3.42
C ARG A 37 3.25 11.60 2.21
N PHE A 38 1.95 11.86 2.14
CA PHE A 38 1.42 12.83 1.18
C PHE A 38 1.56 14.24 1.79
N PRO A 39 2.27 15.18 1.12
CA PRO A 39 2.26 16.58 1.54
C PRO A 39 0.80 17.09 1.60
N PRO A 40 0.45 17.97 2.55
CA PRO A 40 -0.90 18.54 2.64
C PRO A 40 -1.34 19.28 1.36
N SER A 41 -0.42 19.68 0.49
CA SER A 41 -0.72 20.28 -0.83
C SER A 41 -1.15 19.27 -1.90
N SER A 42 -0.93 17.97 -1.73
CA SER A 42 -1.12 16.96 -2.80
C SER A 42 -2.55 16.42 -2.93
N VAL A 43 -3.46 16.72 -2.00
CA VAL A 43 -4.84 16.21 -2.05
C VAL A 43 -5.66 16.86 -3.18
N HIS A 44 -5.32 18.09 -3.58
CA HIS A 44 -5.99 18.79 -4.68
C HIS A 44 -5.36 18.55 -6.06
N GLU A 45 -4.13 18.05 -6.10
CA GLU A 45 -3.36 17.96 -7.35
C GLU A 45 -3.69 16.68 -8.13
N TYR A 46 -3.86 15.55 -7.45
CA TYR A 46 -4.26 14.27 -8.10
C TYR A 46 -5.65 14.29 -8.75
N ARG A 47 -6.52 15.25 -8.39
CA ARG A 47 -7.86 15.37 -8.99
C ARG A 47 -7.84 16.10 -10.36
N ARG A 48 -6.77 16.83 -10.69
CA ARG A 48 -6.67 17.54 -11.97
C ARG A 48 -6.19 16.67 -13.13
N ASP A 49 -5.35 15.66 -12.88
CA ASP A 49 -4.76 14.86 -13.97
C ASP A 49 -5.76 13.92 -14.69
N PHE A 50 -6.83 13.48 -14.03
CA PHE A 50 -7.85 12.67 -14.71
C PHE A 50 -8.82 13.49 -15.58
N SER A 51 -8.82 14.81 -15.44
CA SER A 51 -9.69 15.72 -16.20
C SER A 51 -9.05 16.13 -17.53
N SER A 52 -7.73 16.22 -17.59
CA SER A 52 -6.96 16.57 -18.80
C SER A 52 -6.86 15.42 -19.80
N LEU A 53 -7.00 14.16 -19.36
CA LEU A 53 -7.02 12.97 -20.22
C LEU A 53 -8.39 12.70 -20.89
N ARG A 54 -9.46 13.38 -20.46
CA ARG A 54 -10.82 13.19 -21.00
C ARG A 54 -11.16 14.15 -22.16
N LEU A 55 -10.19 14.92 -22.65
CA LEU A 55 -10.33 15.89 -23.77
C LEU A 55 -9.41 15.61 -24.96
N ARG A 56 -8.93 14.36 -25.10
CA ARG A 56 -8.37 13.85 -26.36
C ARG A 56 -9.28 12.78 -26.94
N ARG A 57 -10.45 13.20 -27.40
CA ARG A 57 -11.24 12.53 -28.43
C ARG A 57 -11.80 13.60 -29.36
#